data_AF-A0A1E3H0V7-F1
#
_entry.id   AF-A0A1E3H0V7-F1
#
_cell.length_a   1.000
_cell.length_b   1.000
_cell.length_c   1.000
_cell.angle_alpha   90.00
_cell.angle_beta   90.00
_cell.angle_gamma   90.00
#
_symmetry.space_group_name_H-M   'P 1'
#
loop_
_entity.id
_entity.type
_entity.pdbx_description
1 polymer ?
#
loop_
_entity_poly.entity_id
_entity_poly.type
_entity_poly.pdbx_seq_one_letter_code
_entity_poly.pdbx_strand_id
1 'polypeptide(L)'
;MPATSTPCSCWTPRHVLGIGLANLLHLYAPKRIVVGGGLGSALDLMATRITATIEREAMPAYCATPVVPAALGARAGVVGAASLVFEAAHARTDLRQAMIPSSARMARLSGKITVSSHPSSIPK
;
A
#
# COMPACT_ATOMS: atom_id res chain seq x y z
N MET A 1 -43.36 33.05 13.31
CA MET A 1 -42.75 32.08 12.36
C MET A 1 -41.32 32.51 12.09
N PRO A 2 -40.28 31.86 12.65
CA PRO A 2 -38.91 32.15 12.26
C PRO A 2 -38.49 31.23 11.11
N ALA A 3 -38.03 31.83 10.02
CA ALA A 3 -37.30 31.15 8.96
C ALA A 3 -35.91 30.80 9.48
N THR A 4 -35.69 29.54 9.84
CA THR A 4 -34.37 28.97 10.14
C THR A 4 -33.71 28.54 8.84
N SER A 5 -32.86 29.39 8.25
CA SER A 5 -31.88 28.95 7.26
C SER A 5 -30.68 28.36 8.01
N THR A 6 -30.85 27.13 8.51
CA THR A 6 -29.76 26.32 9.04
C THR A 6 -28.73 26.15 7.91
N PRO A 7 -27.46 26.54 8.07
CA PRO A 7 -26.44 26.23 7.07
C PRO A 7 -26.40 24.72 6.88
N CYS A 8 -26.56 24.29 5.63
CA CYS A 8 -26.73 22.90 5.23
C CYS A 8 -25.55 22.07 5.77
N SER A 9 -25.81 21.27 6.81
CA SER A 9 -24.80 20.52 7.57
C SER A 9 -24.15 19.37 6.78
N CYS A 10 -24.63 19.09 5.57
CA CYS A 10 -24.18 18.01 4.71
C CYS A 10 -22.78 18.21 4.12
N TRP A 11 -22.28 19.45 4.06
CA TRP A 11 -21.03 19.77 3.38
C TRP A 11 -19.91 20.16 4.35
N THR A 12 -19.74 19.38 5.42
CA THR A 12 -18.50 19.47 6.20
C THR A 12 -17.43 18.63 5.50
N PRO A 13 -16.24 19.16 5.15
CA PRO A 13 -15.19 18.41 4.45
C PRO A 13 -14.77 17.10 5.14
N ARG A 14 -14.96 17.01 6.47
CA ARG A 14 -14.73 15.78 7.24
C ARG A 14 -15.80 14.71 7.08
N HIS A 15 -17.03 15.08 6.74
CA HIS A 15 -18.15 14.15 6.59
C HIS A 15 -18.04 13.36 5.28
N VAL A 16 -17.66 14.04 4.20
CA VAL A 16 -17.45 13.41 2.88
C VAL A 16 -16.30 12.40 2.89
N LEU A 17 -15.30 12.57 3.76
CA LEU A 17 -14.21 11.60 3.92
C LEU A 17 -14.71 10.28 4.51
N GLY A 18 -15.57 10.33 5.54
CA GLY A 18 -16.17 9.14 6.14
C GLY A 18 -17.06 8.37 5.16
N ILE A 19 -17.88 9.10 4.38
CA ILE A 19 -18.72 8.51 3.32
C ILE A 19 -17.86 7.86 2.22
N GLY A 20 -16.78 8.53 1.81
CA GLY A 20 -15.83 7.97 0.82
C GLY A 20 -15.19 6.67 1.30
N LEU A 21 -14.80 6.59 2.58
CA LEU A 21 -14.25 5.38 3.17
C LEU A 21 -15.30 4.26 3.28
N ALA A 22 -16.53 4.57 3.66
CA ALA A 22 -17.63 3.61 3.68
C ALA A 22 -17.91 3.04 2.28
N ASN A 23 -17.87 3.88 1.25
CA ASN A 23 -18.01 3.43 -0.14
C ASN A 23 -16.85 2.51 -0.57
N LEU A 24 -15.61 2.84 -0.21
CA LEU A 24 -14.46 1.97 -0.50
C LEU A 24 -14.56 0.61 0.21
N LEU A 25 -15.08 0.59 1.45
CA LEU A 25 -15.35 -0.64 2.18
C LEU A 25 -16.37 -1.52 1.42
N HIS A 26 -17.45 -0.93 0.93
CA HIS A 26 -18.46 -1.68 0.16
C HIS A 26 -17.94 -2.18 -1.19
N LEU A 27 -17.10 -1.42 -1.88
CA LEU A 27 -16.62 -1.79 -3.22
C LEU A 27 -15.52 -2.86 -3.19
N TYR A 28 -14.61 -2.78 -2.21
CA TYR A 28 -13.40 -3.60 -2.22
C TYR A 28 -13.34 -4.63 -1.08
N ALA A 29 -14.22 -4.54 -0.07
CA ALA A 29 -14.20 -5.37 1.12
C ALA A 29 -12.78 -5.62 1.67
N PRO A 30 -11.94 -4.57 1.83
CA PRO A 30 -10.55 -4.77 2.18
C PRO A 30 -10.43 -5.24 3.63
N LYS A 31 -9.39 -6.05 3.90
CA LYS A 31 -9.04 -6.46 5.28
C LYS A 31 -8.47 -5.32 6.12
N ARG A 32 -7.99 -4.24 5.49
CA ARG A 32 -7.39 -3.07 6.15
C ARG A 32 -7.38 -1.89 5.19
N ILE A 33 -7.59 -0.70 5.73
CA ILE A 33 -7.41 0.57 5.00
C ILE A 33 -6.18 1.28 5.59
N VAL A 34 -5.25 1.68 4.73
CA VAL A 34 -4.05 2.42 5.12
C VAL A 34 -4.15 3.85 4.59
N VAL A 35 -4.05 4.83 5.48
CA VAL A 35 -4.12 6.26 5.12
C VAL A 35 -2.71 6.85 5.20
N GLY A 36 -2.18 7.28 4.06
CA GLY A 36 -0.86 7.89 3.93
C GLY A 36 -0.88 9.42 3.83
N GLY A 37 0.31 10.01 3.72
CA GLY A 37 0.48 11.45 3.48
C GLY A 37 -0.01 12.33 4.64
N GLY A 38 -0.40 13.56 4.33
CA GLY A 38 -0.90 14.52 5.34
C GLY A 38 -2.20 14.07 6.03
N LEU A 39 -3.01 13.23 5.36
CA LEU A 39 -4.19 12.62 5.95
C LEU A 39 -3.85 11.58 7.01
N GLY A 40 -2.76 10.81 6.82
CA GLY A 40 -2.28 9.86 7.81
C GLY A 40 -1.89 10.54 9.12
N SER A 41 -1.23 11.70 9.04
CA SER A 41 -0.85 12.49 10.23
C SER A 41 -2.06 13.11 10.94
N ALA A 42 -3.09 13.50 10.20
CA ALA A 42 -4.32 14.04 10.75
C ALA A 42 -5.36 12.96 11.11
N LEU A 43 -5.05 11.67 10.88
CA LEU A 43 -6.00 10.58 11.03
C LEU A 43 -6.49 10.46 12.47
N ASP A 44 -5.61 10.62 13.45
CA ASP A 44 -5.96 10.50 14.88
C ASP A 44 -7.04 11.52 15.30
N LEU A 45 -6.94 12.76 14.79
CA LEU A 45 -7.94 13.82 15.02
C LEU A 45 -9.29 13.54 14.36
N MET A 46 -9.32 12.70 13.32
CA MET A 46 -10.52 12.39 12.55
C MET A 46 -11.05 10.98 12.79
N ALA A 47 -10.27 10.10 13.42
CA ALA A 47 -10.53 8.67 13.54
C ALA A 47 -11.91 8.41 14.15
N THR A 48 -12.23 9.07 15.26
CA THR A 48 -13.52 8.91 15.94
C THR A 48 -14.71 9.26 15.03
N ARG A 49 -14.60 10.33 14.24
CA ARG A 49 -15.67 10.76 13.30
C ARG A 49 -15.79 9.80 12.12
N ILE A 50 -14.66 9.32 11.61
CA ILE A 50 -14.61 8.35 10.50
C ILE A 50 -15.25 7.04 10.96
N THR A 51 -14.86 6.52 12.11
CA THR A 51 -15.44 5.30 12.69
C THR A 51 -16.94 5.45 12.89
N ALA A 52 -17.40 6.54 13.51
CA ALA A 52 -18.84 6.78 13.68
C ALA A 52 -19.62 6.92 12.36
N THR A 53 -18.97 7.37 11.28
CA THR A 53 -19.59 7.44 9.95
C THR A 53 -19.61 6.08 9.28
N ILE A 54 -18.52 5.31 9.37
CA ILE A 54 -18.45 3.94 8.86
C ILE A 54 -19.48 3.06 9.59
N GLU A 55 -19.59 3.16 10.91
CA GLU A 55 -20.58 2.38 11.69
C GLU A 55 -22.03 2.71 11.32
N ARG A 56 -22.29 3.95 10.91
CA ARG A 56 -23.64 4.39 10.52
C ARG A 56 -24.00 3.99 9.08
N GLU A 57 -23.03 4.07 8.17
CA GLU A 57 -23.27 3.95 6.72
C GLU A 57 -22.86 2.57 6.17
N ALA A 58 -21.89 1.88 6.79
CA ALA A 58 -21.37 0.61 6.32
C ALA A 58 -22.09 -0.58 6.96
N MET A 59 -22.18 -1.69 6.23
CA MET A 59 -22.70 -2.94 6.79
C MET A 59 -21.84 -3.40 7.98
N PRO A 60 -22.44 -4.01 9.03
CA PRO A 60 -21.73 -4.42 10.25
C PRO A 60 -20.48 -5.28 10.00
N ALA A 61 -20.48 -6.08 8.94
CA ALA A 61 -19.35 -6.92 8.53
C ALA A 61 -18.08 -6.12 8.18
N TYR A 62 -18.23 -4.86 7.73
CA TYR A 62 -17.13 -4.00 7.31
C TYR A 62 -16.70 -3.00 8.39
N CYS A 63 -17.50 -2.81 9.43
CA CYS A 63 -17.16 -1.94 10.56
C CYS A 63 -15.92 -2.44 11.33
N ALA A 64 -15.62 -3.73 11.26
CA ALA A 64 -14.43 -4.33 11.86
C ALA A 64 -13.13 -4.05 11.08
N THR A 65 -13.21 -3.46 9.88
CA THR A 65 -12.02 -3.20 9.05
C THR A 65 -11.18 -2.06 9.65
N PRO A 66 -9.93 -2.33 10.08
CA PRO A 66 -9.09 -1.30 10.69
C PRO A 66 -8.64 -0.26 9.68
N VAL A 67 -8.80 1.01 10.03
CA VAL A 67 -8.24 2.17 9.31
C VAL A 67 -6.99 2.62 10.08
N VAL A 68 -5.82 2.50 9.47
CA VAL A 68 -4.53 2.76 10.12
C VAL A 68 -3.70 3.78 9.36
N PRO A 69 -2.85 4.58 10.02
CA PRO A 69 -1.91 5.45 9.33
C PRO A 69 -0.81 4.62 8.67
N ALA A 70 -0.26 5.11 7.56
CA ALA A 70 0.88 4.48 6.91
C ALA A 70 2.10 4.48 7.85
N ALA A 71 2.69 3.30 8.10
CA ALA A 71 3.86 3.16 8.98
C ALA A 71 5.08 3.96 8.49
N LEU A 72 5.17 4.20 7.18
CA LEU A 72 6.24 4.99 6.55
C LEU A 72 5.96 6.51 6.58
N GLY A 73 4.80 6.93 7.09
CA GLY A 73 4.40 8.34 7.20
C GLY A 73 4.55 9.10 5.87
N ALA A 74 5.21 10.25 5.92
CA ALA A 74 5.48 11.10 4.75
C ALA A 74 6.35 10.41 3.67
N ARG A 75 7.12 9.37 4.04
CA ARG A 75 7.99 8.66 3.10
C ARG A 75 7.26 7.57 2.30
N ALA A 76 6.01 7.25 2.65
CA ALA A 76 5.23 6.20 1.98
C ALA A 76 5.16 6.41 0.45
N GLY A 77 5.01 7.66 -0.01
CA GLY A 77 4.96 7.97 -1.45
C GLY A 77 6.28 7.71 -2.17
N VAL A 78 7.41 8.15 -1.59
CA VAL A 78 8.75 7.97 -2.18
C VAL A 78 9.14 6.50 -2.20
N VAL A 79 8.86 5.76 -1.12
CA VAL A 79 9.10 4.32 -1.06
C VAL A 79 8.22 3.58 -2.08
N GLY A 80 6.95 3.99 -2.23
CA GLY A 80 6.07 3.44 -3.26
C GLY A 80 6.60 3.67 -4.69
N ALA A 81 7.06 4.89 -4.99
CA ALA A 81 7.66 5.20 -6.29
C ALA A 81 8.94 4.40 -6.56
N ALA A 82 9.80 4.26 -5.55
CA ALA A 82 11.01 3.42 -5.66
C ALA A 82 10.65 1.94 -5.89
N SER A 83 9.62 1.43 -5.23
CA SER A 83 9.13 0.06 -5.42
C SER A 83 8.66 -0.18 -6.85
N LEU A 84 7.92 0.76 -7.45
CA LEU A 84 7.47 0.66 -8.84
C LEU A 84 8.65 0.65 -9.83
N VAL A 85 9.67 1.48 -9.59
CA VAL A 85 10.89 1.48 -10.43
C VAL A 85 11.65 0.16 -10.27
N PHE A 86 11.74 -0.37 -9.05
CA PHE A 86 12.40 -1.64 -8.77
C PHE A 86 11.68 -2.82 -9.45
N GLU A 87 10.35 -2.89 -9.35
CA GLU A 87 9.54 -3.89 -10.08
C GLU A 87 9.69 -3.75 -11.59
N ALA A 88 9.61 -2.52 -12.12
CA ALA A 88 9.78 -2.27 -13.55
C ALA A 88 11.20 -2.60 -14.05
N ALA A 89 12.22 -2.48 -13.20
CA ALA A 89 13.59 -2.90 -13.52
C ALA A 89 13.73 -4.43 -13.56
N HIS A 90 13.10 -5.15 -12.62
CA HIS A 90 13.08 -6.61 -12.61
C HIS A 90 12.34 -7.16 -13.82
N ALA A 91 11.13 -6.65 -14.10
CA ALA A 91 10.33 -7.07 -15.25
C ALA A 91 11.07 -6.88 -16.59
N ARG A 92 11.88 -5.82 -16.73
CA ARG A 92 12.72 -5.59 -17.92
C ARG A 92 13.91 -6.53 -18.02
N THR A 93 14.45 -6.98 -16.90
CA THR A 93 15.59 -7.91 -16.86
C THR A 93 15.15 -9.30 -17.29
N ASP A 94 13.95 -9.73 -16.89
CA ASP A 94 13.35 -11.01 -17.26
C ASP A 94 13.04 -11.10 -18.77
N LEU A 95 12.49 -10.03 -19.37
CA LEU A 95 12.28 -9.95 -20.82
C LEU A 95 13.59 -9.96 -21.60
N ARG A 96 14.62 -9.27 -21.10
CA ARG A 96 15.95 -9.28 -21.73
C ARG A 96 16.58 -10.66 -21.67
N GLN A 97 16.42 -11.42 -20.59
CA GLN A 97 16.93 -12.79 -20.46
C GLN A 97 16.14 -13.81 -21.30
N ALA A 98 14.82 -13.62 -21.46
CA ALA A 98 13.97 -14.45 -22.31
C ALA A 98 14.28 -14.27 -23.82
N MET A 99 14.79 -13.10 -24.21
CA MET A 99 15.11 -12.77 -25.60
C MET A 99 16.57 -13.13 -26.01
N ILE A 100 17.38 -13.66 -25.09
CA ILE A 100 18.71 -14.23 -25.44
C ILE A 100 18.49 -15.66 -25.95
N PRO A 101 18.90 -16.00 -27.20
CA PRO A 101 18.81 -17.37 -27.70
C PRO A 101 19.61 -18.32 -26.80
N SER A 102 19.03 -19.47 -26.50
CA SER A 102 19.53 -20.50 -25.56
C SER A 102 21.02 -20.85 -25.75
N SER A 103 21.54 -20.73 -26.98
CA SER A 103 22.95 -20.97 -27.32
C SER A 103 23.94 -20.02 -26.61
N ALA A 104 23.59 -18.76 -26.35
CA ALA A 104 24.46 -17.82 -25.65
C ALA A 104 24.43 -17.98 -24.12
N ARG A 105 23.43 -18.71 -23.59
CA ARG A 105 23.29 -19.00 -22.15
C ARG A 105 24.26 -20.11 -21.70
N MET A 106 24.56 -21.08 -22.56
CA MET A 106 25.51 -22.18 -22.28
C MET A 106 26.98 -21.71 -22.24
N ALA A 107 27.38 -20.76 -23.09
CA ALA A 107 28.75 -20.26 -23.14
C ALA A 107 29.18 -19.53 -21.84
N ARG A 108 28.22 -18.94 -21.11
CA ARG A 108 28.50 -18.17 -19.88
C ARG A 108 28.49 -19.02 -18.60
N LEU A 109 27.92 -20.22 -18.64
CA LEU A 109 27.94 -21.19 -17.54
C LEU A 109 29.27 -21.97 -17.46
N SER A 110 29.95 -22.19 -18.60
CA SER A 110 31.27 -22.84 -18.63
C SER A 110 32.38 -21.97 -18.01
N GLY A 111 32.22 -20.64 -17.97
CA GLY A 111 33.26 -19.72 -17.47
C GLY A 111 33.09 -19.20 -16.04
N LYS A 112 32.05 -19.60 -15.29
CA LYS A 112 31.75 -19.01 -13.95
C LYS A 112 31.56 -20.01 -12.80
N ILE A 113 31.61 -21.31 -13.05
CA ILE A 113 31.61 -22.32 -11.96
C ILE A 113 33.06 -22.74 -11.70
N THR A 114 33.85 -21.82 -11.14
CA THR A 114 34.99 -22.18 -10.30
C THR A 114 34.69 -21.62 -8.93
N VAL A 115 33.77 -22.28 -8.23
CA VAL A 115 33.65 -22.16 -6.78
C VAL A 115 34.94 -22.74 -6.22
N SER A 116 35.86 -21.86 -5.80
CA SER A 116 37.00 -22.25 -4.99
C SER A 116 36.47 -22.73 -3.63
N SER A 117 36.21 -24.02 -3.51
CA SER A 117 36.01 -24.67 -2.21
C SER A 117 37.33 -24.65 -1.45
N HIS A 118 37.50 -23.66 -0.57
CA HIS A 118 38.37 -23.76 0.60
C HIS A 118 37.65 -24.64 1.63
N PRO A 119 38.13 -25.86 1.95
CA PRO A 119 37.63 -26.58 3.11
C PRO A 119 38.31 -26.03 4.37
N SER A 120 37.53 -25.37 5.24
CA SER A 120 37.95 -25.12 6.62
C SER A 120 37.70 -26.38 7.45
N SER A 121 38.76 -27.00 7.96
CA SER A 121 38.65 -27.93 9.09
C SER A 121 39.95 -27.96 9.90
N ILE A 122 40.00 -27.13 10.92
CA ILE A 122 40.74 -27.36 12.18
C ILE A 122 39.75 -28.16 13.05
N PRO A 123 40.10 -29.34 13.64
CA PRO A 123 40.78 -29.34 14.94
C PRO A 123 41.67 -30.54 15.30
N LYS A 124 42.52 -30.25 16.31
CA LYS A 124 43.39 -31.09 17.18
C LYS A 124 44.70 -31.61 16.61
#